data_AF-A0A242L949-F1
#
_entry.id   AF-A0A242L949-F1
#
_cell.length_a   1.000
_cell.length_b   1.000
_cell.length_c   1.000
_cell.angle_alpha   90.00
_cell.angle_beta   90.00
_cell.angle_gamma   90.00
#
_symmetry.space_group_name_H-M   'P 1'
#
loop_
_entity.id
_entity.type
_entity.pdbx_description
1 polymer ?
#
loop_
_entity_poly.entity_id
_entity_poly.type
_entity_poly.pdbx_seq_one_letter_code
_entity_poly.pdbx_strand_id
1 'polypeptide(L)' 'MKFKLVKQQDEKDCGIACLSMILSYYKTEVPISKLRDHSGTDLEGTSAYGLKKCIEKFNFNC' A
#
# COMPACT_ATOMS: atom_id res chain seq x y z
N MET A 1 -17.03 12.12 3.44
CA MET A 1 -15.85 11.73 2.63
C MET A 1 -16.08 10.30 2.18
N LYS A 2 -16.06 10.00 0.87
CA LYS A 2 -16.30 8.63 0.37
C LYS A 2 -14.97 7.89 0.31
N PHE A 3 -14.90 6.69 0.89
CA PHE A 3 -13.69 5.88 0.86
C PHE A 3 -13.42 5.43 -0.59
N LYS A 4 -12.20 5.68 -1.09
CA LYS A 4 -11.81 5.29 -2.44
C LYS A 4 -11.53 3.80 -2.46
N LEU A 5 -12.25 3.05 -3.29
CA LEU A 5 -11.92 1.66 -3.57
C LEU A 5 -10.78 1.61 -4.58
N VAL A 6 -9.65 1.04 -4.20
CA VAL A 6 -8.53 0.72 -5.10
C VAL A 6 -8.53 -0.78 -5.33
N LYS A 7 -8.79 -1.19 -6.58
CA LYS A 7 -8.68 -2.61 -6.96
C LYS A 7 -7.21 -3.00 -7.08
N GLN A 8 -6.86 -4.19 -6.61
CA GLN A 8 -5.54 -4.76 -6.85
C GLN A 8 -5.31 -4.93 -8.36
N GLN A 9 -4.13 -4.56 -8.84
CA GLN A 9 -3.78 -4.65 -10.26
C GLN A 9 -3.19 -6.01 -10.62
N ASP A 10 -2.53 -6.64 -9.64
CA ASP A 10 -1.94 -7.98 -9.70
C ASP A 10 -2.45 -8.83 -8.52
N GLU A 11 -2.33 -10.16 -8.62
CA GLU A 11 -2.74 -11.11 -7.58
C GLU A 11 -2.01 -10.85 -6.25
N LYS A 12 -0.74 -10.47 -6.33
CA LYS A 12 0.16 -10.16 -5.20
C LYS A 12 -0.06 -8.80 -4.53
N ASP A 13 -0.88 -7.93 -5.10
CA ASP A 13 -1.00 -6.53 -4.68
C ASP A 13 -2.03 -6.29 -3.56
N CYS A 14 -2.63 -7.34 -2.99
CA CYS A 14 -3.73 -7.21 -2.01
C CYS A 14 -3.37 -6.26 -0.84
N GLY A 15 -2.17 -6.39 -0.26
CA GLY A 15 -1.70 -5.55 0.84
C GLY A 15 -1.43 -4.10 0.43
N ILE A 16 -0.76 -3.86 -0.70
CA ILE A 16 -0.43 -2.51 -1.15
C ILE A 16 -1.65 -1.76 -1.71
N ALA A 17 -2.66 -2.47 -2.23
CA ALA A 17 -3.94 -1.89 -2.58
C ALA A 17 -4.65 -1.32 -1.33
N CYS A 18 -4.63 -2.06 -0.21
CA CYS A 18 -5.11 -1.57 1.08
C CYS A 18 -4.35 -0.32 1.55
N LEU A 19 -3.01 -0.33 1.45
CA LEU A 19 -2.21 0.86 1.76
C LEU A 19 -2.57 2.05 0.88
N SER A 20 -2.78 1.84 -0.43
CA SER A 20 -3.20 2.90 -1.35
C SER A 20 -4.55 3.52 -0.95
N MET A 21 -5.51 2.72 -0.49
CA MET A 21 -6.78 3.22 0.03
C MET A 21 -6.62 4.04 1.30
N ILE A 22 -5.79 3.57 2.25
CA ILE A 22 -5.47 4.31 3.49
C ILE A 22 -4.81 5.64 3.15
N LEU A 23 -3.77 5.64 2.31
CA LEU A 23 -3.07 6.86 1.90
C LEU A 23 -4.01 7.85 1.21
N SER A 24 -4.88 7.37 0.30
CA SER A 24 -5.87 8.22 -0.38
C SER A 24 -6.89 8.81 0.60
N TYR A 25 -7.28 8.09 1.65
CA TYR A 25 -8.11 8.63 2.73
C TYR A 25 -7.43 9.81 3.44
N TYR A 26 -6.10 9.73 3.65
CA TYR A 26 -5.27 10.83 4.16
C TYR A 26 -4.75 11.77 3.05
N LYS A 27 -5.43 11.84 1.90
CA LYS A 27 -5.14 12.74 0.77
C LYS A 27 -3.72 12.61 0.18
N THR A 28 -3.11 11.44 0.35
CA THR A 28 -1.80 11.09 -0.21
C THR A 28 -1.99 10.09 -1.36
N GLU A 29 -1.72 10.52 -2.60
CA GLU A 29 -1.83 9.64 -3.77
C GLU A 29 -0.44 9.11 -4.16
N VAL A 30 -0.28 7.80 -4.14
CA VAL A 30 0.99 7.12 -4.45
C VAL A 30 0.74 6.08 -5.53
N PRO A 31 1.55 6.06 -6.61
CA PRO A 31 1.47 5.00 -7.62
C PRO A 31 1.67 3.62 -7.00
N ILE A 32 0.86 2.64 -7.42
CA ILE A 32 0.94 1.25 -6.94
C ILE A 32 2.36 0.67 -7.12
N SER A 33 3.04 1.01 -8.22
CA SER A 33 4.43 0.59 -8.45
C SER A 33 5.38 1.04 -7.34
N LYS A 34 5.26 2.29 -6.86
CA LYS A 34 6.09 2.78 -5.75
C LYS A 34 5.78 2.08 -4.44
N LEU A 35 4.51 1.74 -4.19
CA LEU A 35 4.13 0.97 -3.00
C LEU A 35 4.67 -0.46 -3.06
N ARG A 36 4.72 -1.06 -4.26
CA ARG A 36 5.35 -2.35 -4.51
C ARG A 36 6.82 -2.32 -4.12
N ASP A 37 7.56 -1.33 -4.63
CA ASP A 37 8.98 -1.16 -4.34
C ASP A 37 9.26 -0.87 -2.86
N HIS A 38 8.41 -0.05 -2.21
CA HIS A 38 8.62 0.34 -0.82
C HIS A 38 8.28 -0.74 0.19
N SER A 39 7.31 -1.59 -0.13
CA SER A 39 6.89 -2.70 0.73
C SER A 39 7.65 -3.99 0.48
N GLY A 40 8.42 -4.05 -0.62
CA GLY A 40 9.15 -5.25 -1.02
C GLY A 40 8.22 -6.36 -1.52
N THR A 41 7.08 -6.00 -2.13
CA THR A 41 6.18 -6.98 -2.73
C THR A 41 6.91 -7.75 -3.84
N ASP A 42 6.89 -9.06 -3.78
CA ASP A 42 7.47 -9.96 -4.77
C ASP A 42 6.40 -10.90 -5.34
N LEU A 43 6.83 -11.98 -6.00
CA LEU A 43 5.92 -12.95 -6.61
C LEU A 43 4.98 -13.64 -5.60
N GLU A 44 5.37 -13.73 -4.32
CA GLU A 44 4.60 -14.38 -3.26
C GLU A 44 3.67 -13.40 -2.52
N GLY A 45 3.74 -12.09 -2.82
CA GLY A 45 2.95 -11.07 -2.14
C GLY A 45 3.80 -10.15 -1.28
N THR A 46 3.23 -9.70 -0.16
CA THR A 46 3.87 -8.76 0.76
C THR A 46 3.68 -9.23 2.19
N SER A 47 4.75 -9.27 2.97
CA SER A 47 4.67 -9.57 4.40
C SER A 47 4.05 -8.40 5.19
N ALA A 48 3.45 -8.68 6.34
CA ALA A 48 2.96 -7.65 7.25
C ALA A 48 4.07 -6.67 7.69
N TYR A 49 5.29 -7.17 7.88
CA TYR A 49 6.46 -6.35 8.18
C TYR A 49 6.80 -5.40 7.02
N GLY A 50 6.74 -5.87 5.77
CA GLY A 50 6.93 -5.04 4.58
C GLY A 50 5.89 -3.93 4.46
N LEU A 51 4.62 -4.24 4.74
CA LEU A 51 3.54 -3.25 4.77
C LEU A 51 3.76 -2.19 5.84
N LYS A 52 4.14 -2.60 7.06
CA LYS A 52 4.49 -1.69 8.17
C LYS A 52 5.64 -0.76 7.77
N LYS A 53 6.74 -1.32 7.26
CA LYS A 53 7.89 -0.52 6.79
C LYS A 53 7.54 0.41 5.65
N CYS A 54 6.62 0.02 4.77
CA CYS A 54 6.13 0.89 3.71
C CYS A 54 5.35 2.08 4.26
N ILE A 55 4.36 1.85 5.14
CA ILE A 55 3.49 2.92 5.65
C ILE A 55 4.21 3.88 6.60
N GLU A 56 5.21 3.40 7.36
CA GLU A 56 6.09 4.24 8.18
C GLU A 56 6.80 5.34 7.36
N LYS A 57 7.12 5.08 6.08
CA LYS A 57 7.71 6.09 5.18
C LYS A 57 6.76 7.26 4.88
N PHE A 58 5.47 7.08 5.14
CA PHE A 58 4.43 8.10 4.96
C PHE A 58 4.00 8.73 6.30
N ASN A 59 4.86 8.66 7.33
CA ASN A 59 4.66 9.25 8.65
C ASN A 59 3.52 8.63 9.47
N PHE A 60 3.18 7.37 9.20
CA PHE A 60 2.30 6.59 10.06
C PHE A 60 3.11 5.94 11.19
N ASN A 61 2.53 5.92 12.39
CA ASN A 61 3.13 5.26 13.55
C ASN A 61 2.31 4.00 13.87
N CYS A 62 2.95 2.83 13.77
CA CYS A 62 2.38 1.51 14.03
C CYS A 62 3.49 0.50 14.25
#